data_AF-A0A3F3PIT3-F1
#
_entry.id   AF-A0A3F3PIT3-F1
#
_cell.length_a   1.000
_cell.length_b   1.000
_cell.length_c   1.000
_cell.angle_alpha   90.00
_cell.angle_beta   90.00
_cell.angle_gamma   90.00
#
_symmetry.space_group_name_H-M   'P 1'
#
loop_
_entity.id
_entity.type
_entity.pdbx_description
1 polymer ?
#
loop_
_entity_poly.entity_id
_entity_poly.type
_entity_poly.pdbx_seq_one_letter_code
_entity_poly.pdbx_strand_id
1 'polypeptide(L)'
;MGDEVQSLPVEPATRKSLTQPRLTSLPFPAQHRVLRVLQQRLERSAFESIQKWHPQLGQSNGWDCAEKVELHMAFRALDRKRRTQPTSGSSEFPKKAVNQLRADIEGIRHAAVHRQLQDHRRLLHQLHSAREFATVWLGDPQCGMEIEQCQMRINRLFSGWKARTRRLQGNLAARMGCNRMPEDRRHQLLLLEATRRLLERTNHDCVGQVDYILQASFPSLYTKMRAGHAQHDK
;
A
#
# COMPACT_ATOMS: atom_id res chain seq x y z
N MET A 1 -59.02 -16.21 39.05
CA MET A 1 -58.82 -16.26 37.59
C MET A 1 -58.26 -14.92 37.18
N GLY A 2 -56.94 -14.85 36.98
CA GLY A 2 -56.24 -13.65 36.51
C GLY A 2 -55.14 -14.14 35.60
N ASP A 3 -55.35 -13.97 34.29
CA ASP A 3 -54.34 -14.20 33.26
C ASP A 3 -53.43 -12.97 33.20
N GLU A 4 -52.19 -13.14 33.63
CA GLU A 4 -51.13 -12.13 33.50
C GLU A 4 -50.34 -12.45 32.23
N VAL A 5 -50.71 -11.77 31.13
CA VAL A 5 -49.96 -11.81 29.87
C VAL A 5 -48.62 -11.09 30.07
N GLN A 6 -47.54 -11.86 30.19
CA GLN A 6 -46.17 -11.37 30.15
C GLN A 6 -45.90 -10.67 28.81
N SER A 7 -45.91 -9.34 28.81
CA SER A 7 -45.40 -8.53 27.72
C SER A 7 -43.87 -8.51 27.77
N LEU A 8 -43.24 -9.25 26.86
CA LEU A 8 -41.80 -9.19 26.58
C LEU A 8 -41.38 -7.77 26.15
N PRO A 9 -40.27 -7.21 26.68
CA PRO A 9 -39.74 -5.94 26.20
C PRO A 9 -39.13 -6.13 24.80
N VAL A 10 -39.63 -5.39 23.83
CA VAL A 10 -39.01 -5.25 22.51
C VAL A 10 -37.72 -4.45 22.69
N GLU A 11 -36.58 -5.16 22.70
CA GLU A 11 -35.24 -4.58 22.62
C GLU A 11 -35.15 -3.63 21.42
N PRO A 12 -34.87 -2.33 21.60
CA PRO A 12 -34.74 -1.41 20.50
C PRO A 12 -33.44 -1.72 19.75
N ALA A 13 -33.60 -2.26 18.54
CA ALA A 13 -32.53 -2.44 17.56
C ALA A 13 -31.56 -1.27 17.60
N THR A 14 -30.34 -1.54 18.08
CA THR A 14 -29.21 -0.62 18.11
C THR A 14 -29.12 0.11 16.78
N ARG A 15 -29.51 1.40 16.77
CA ARG A 15 -29.15 2.34 15.72
C ARG A 15 -27.63 2.35 15.70
N LYS A 16 -27.03 1.61 14.77
CA LYS A 16 -25.62 1.77 14.41
C LYS A 16 -25.49 3.20 13.92
N SER A 17 -25.15 4.13 14.83
CA SER A 17 -24.71 5.44 14.43
C SER A 17 -23.60 5.19 13.42
N LEU A 18 -23.77 5.70 12.20
CA LEU A 18 -22.72 5.70 11.19
C LEU A 18 -21.60 6.61 11.72
N THR A 19 -20.80 6.10 12.66
CA THR A 19 -19.51 6.70 13.01
C THR A 19 -18.76 6.81 11.71
N GLN A 20 -18.61 8.05 11.22
CA GLN A 20 -17.95 8.33 9.95
C GLN A 20 -16.63 7.55 9.91
N PRO A 21 -16.45 6.64 8.94
CA PRO A 21 -15.22 5.87 8.86
C PRO A 21 -14.08 6.86 8.73
N ARG A 22 -13.12 6.78 9.65
CA ARG A 22 -11.92 7.63 9.61
C ARG A 22 -11.21 7.32 8.29
N LEU A 23 -11.20 8.29 7.38
CA LEU A 23 -10.53 8.20 6.07
C LEU A 23 -9.02 8.31 6.26
N THR A 24 -8.43 7.27 6.83
CA THR A 24 -7.01 7.16 7.19
C THR A 24 -6.21 6.38 6.18
N SER A 25 -6.85 5.55 5.35
CA SER A 25 -6.22 4.70 4.34
C SER A 25 -6.86 4.88 2.96
N LEU A 26 -6.12 4.57 1.91
CA LEU A 26 -6.69 4.34 0.57
C LEU A 26 -7.61 3.11 0.59
N PRO A 27 -8.50 2.96 -0.41
CA PRO A 27 -9.22 1.71 -0.62
C PRO A 27 -8.26 0.52 -0.62
N PHE A 28 -8.63 -0.56 0.08
CA PHE A 28 -7.77 -1.71 0.28
C PHE A 28 -7.15 -2.26 -1.03
N PRO A 29 -7.91 -2.44 -2.13
CA PRO A 29 -7.32 -2.93 -3.39
C PRO A 29 -6.25 -1.99 -3.94
N ALA A 30 -6.41 -0.67 -3.78
CA ALA A 30 -5.45 0.33 -4.23
C ALA A 30 -4.15 0.22 -3.42
N GLN A 31 -4.26 0.14 -2.10
CA GLN A 31 -3.10 0.00 -1.20
C GLN A 31 -2.32 -1.30 -1.45
N HIS A 32 -3.02 -2.42 -1.60
CA HIS A 32 -2.38 -3.72 -1.84
C HIS A 32 -1.62 -3.75 -3.18
N ARG A 33 -2.15 -3.10 -4.22
CA ARG A 33 -1.45 -2.96 -5.52
C ARG A 33 -0.15 -2.17 -5.38
N VAL A 34 -0.15 -1.07 -4.63
CA VAL A 34 1.07 -0.30 -4.35
C VAL A 34 2.12 -1.17 -3.65
N LEU A 35 1.72 -1.90 -2.60
CA LEU A 35 2.62 -2.76 -1.84
C LEU A 35 3.22 -3.89 -2.69
N ARG A 36 2.41 -4.52 -3.55
CA ARG A 36 2.89 -5.58 -4.45
C ARG A 36 3.91 -5.07 -5.46
N VAL A 37 3.62 -3.95 -6.12
CA VAL A 37 4.53 -3.38 -7.11
C VAL A 37 5.81 -2.87 -6.46
N LEU A 38 5.70 -2.26 -5.27
CA LEU A 38 6.86 -1.84 -4.48
C LEU A 38 7.75 -3.02 -4.11
N GLN A 39 7.16 -4.11 -3.59
CA GLN A 39 7.90 -5.33 -3.27
C GLN A 39 8.63 -5.85 -4.52
N GLN A 40 7.92 -6.04 -5.63
CA GLN A 40 8.50 -6.56 -6.87
C GLN A 40 9.66 -5.70 -7.39
N ARG A 41 9.51 -4.37 -7.35
CA ARG A 41 10.56 -3.46 -7.82
C ARG A 41 11.83 -3.55 -6.97
N LEU A 42 11.66 -3.63 -5.65
CA LEU A 42 12.77 -3.74 -4.71
C LEU A 42 13.46 -5.11 -4.79
N GLU A 43 12.71 -6.20 -4.93
CA GLU A 43 13.29 -7.56 -5.07
C GLU A 43 14.12 -7.65 -6.36
N ARG A 44 13.64 -7.05 -7.45
CA ARG A 44 14.42 -6.94 -8.68
C ARG A 44 15.67 -6.08 -8.53
N SER A 45 15.56 -4.92 -7.88
CA SER A 45 16.72 -4.07 -7.57
C SER A 45 17.76 -4.84 -6.73
N ALA A 46 17.28 -5.55 -5.71
CA ALA A 46 18.14 -6.31 -4.81
C ALA A 46 18.86 -7.42 -5.56
N PHE A 47 18.16 -8.15 -6.43
CA PHE A 47 18.78 -9.15 -7.29
C PHE A 47 19.86 -8.54 -8.19
N GLU A 48 19.55 -7.49 -8.93
CA GLU A 48 20.50 -6.83 -9.85
C GLU A 48 21.75 -6.33 -9.09
N SER A 49 21.56 -5.73 -7.90
CA SER A 49 22.67 -5.28 -7.05
C SER A 49 23.49 -6.42 -6.45
N ILE A 50 22.85 -7.49 -5.99
CA ILE A 50 23.54 -8.66 -5.45
C ILE A 50 24.37 -9.34 -6.55
N GLN A 51 23.82 -9.52 -7.74
CA GLN A 51 24.57 -10.10 -8.87
C GLN A 51 25.79 -9.24 -9.24
N LYS A 52 25.64 -7.91 -9.21
CA LYS A 52 26.72 -6.98 -9.56
C LYS A 52 27.84 -6.92 -8.52
N TRP A 53 27.49 -6.80 -7.24
CA TRP A 53 28.46 -6.48 -6.18
C TRP A 53 28.80 -7.66 -5.26
N HIS A 54 27.91 -8.64 -5.17
CA HIS A 54 28.02 -9.77 -4.26
C HIS A 54 27.59 -11.11 -4.93
N PRO A 55 28.15 -11.49 -6.09
CA PRO A 55 27.69 -12.67 -6.84
C PRO A 55 27.79 -13.98 -6.04
N GLN A 56 28.80 -14.11 -5.18
CA GLN A 56 28.95 -15.24 -4.25
C GLN A 56 27.77 -15.35 -3.25
N LEU A 57 27.19 -14.22 -2.85
CA LEU A 57 26.01 -14.19 -2.01
C LEU A 57 24.78 -14.69 -2.78
N GLY A 58 24.64 -14.30 -4.05
CA GLY A 58 23.58 -14.81 -4.91
C GLY A 58 23.67 -16.33 -5.09
N GLN A 59 24.86 -16.84 -5.41
CA GLN A 59 25.11 -18.27 -5.61
C GLN A 59 24.85 -19.09 -4.34
N SER A 60 25.40 -18.67 -3.19
CA SER A 60 25.24 -19.42 -1.93
C SER A 60 23.79 -19.48 -1.42
N ASN A 61 22.95 -18.51 -1.79
CA ASN A 61 21.53 -18.49 -1.43
C ASN A 61 20.61 -19.03 -2.54
N GLY A 62 21.16 -19.50 -3.67
CA GLY A 62 20.37 -20.01 -4.80
C GLY A 62 19.51 -18.96 -5.49
N TRP A 63 19.92 -17.69 -5.44
CA TRP A 63 19.23 -16.58 -6.08
C TRP A 63 19.65 -16.48 -7.55
N ASP A 64 19.02 -17.31 -8.37
CA ASP A 64 19.18 -17.32 -9.84
C ASP A 64 18.22 -16.36 -10.56
N CYS A 65 17.13 -15.94 -9.91
CA CYS A 65 16.20 -14.93 -10.40
C CYS A 65 15.74 -13.97 -9.30
N ALA A 66 15.11 -12.87 -9.71
CA ALA A 66 14.63 -11.83 -8.80
C ALA A 66 13.51 -12.32 -7.86
N GLU A 67 12.66 -13.23 -8.34
CA GLU A 67 11.53 -13.77 -7.59
C GLU A 67 11.98 -14.63 -6.39
N LYS A 68 13.20 -15.20 -6.45
CA LYS A 68 13.79 -15.93 -5.33
C LYS A 68 14.48 -15.01 -4.32
N VAL A 69 14.75 -13.76 -4.68
CA VAL A 69 15.30 -12.75 -3.78
C VAL A 69 14.18 -12.19 -2.92
N GLU A 70 13.76 -12.95 -1.92
CA GLU A 70 12.75 -12.46 -0.97
C GLU A 70 13.30 -11.25 -0.23
N LEU A 71 12.55 -10.13 -0.24
CA LEU A 71 13.04 -8.81 0.19
C LEU A 71 13.73 -8.81 1.58
N HIS A 72 13.09 -9.45 2.56
CA HIS A 72 13.62 -9.57 3.91
C HIS A 72 14.90 -10.44 4.01
N MET A 73 15.08 -11.44 3.13
CA MET A 73 16.30 -12.23 3.08
C MET A 73 17.44 -11.42 2.46
N ALA A 74 17.16 -10.68 1.39
CA ALA A 74 18.13 -9.77 0.78
C ALA A 74 18.65 -8.76 1.81
N PHE A 75 17.74 -8.13 2.56
CA PHE A 75 18.13 -7.21 3.64
C PHE A 75 19.02 -7.88 4.68
N ARG A 76 18.62 -9.05 5.20
CA ARG A 76 19.39 -9.79 6.22
C ARG A 76 20.78 -10.17 5.71
N ALA A 77 20.89 -10.58 4.45
CA ALA A 77 22.13 -10.99 3.84
C ALA A 77 23.09 -9.82 3.64
N LEU A 78 22.60 -8.69 3.12
CA LEU A 78 23.38 -7.46 2.96
C LEU A 78 23.82 -6.88 4.31
N ASP A 79 22.94 -6.90 5.31
CA ASP A 79 23.25 -6.44 6.68
C ASP A 79 24.33 -7.30 7.35
N ARG A 80 24.29 -8.63 7.16
CA ARG A 80 25.39 -9.52 7.60
C ARG A 80 26.69 -9.18 6.90
N LYS A 81 26.67 -9.03 5.57
CA LYS A 81 27.86 -8.71 4.76
C LYS A 81 28.50 -7.40 5.23
N ARG A 82 27.70 -6.35 5.44
CA ARG A 82 28.15 -5.04 5.91
C ARG A 82 28.83 -5.09 7.28
N ARG A 83 28.33 -5.93 8.20
CA ARG A 83 28.97 -6.14 9.51
C ARG A 83 30.30 -6.89 9.41
N THR A 84 30.43 -7.85 8.49
CA THR A 84 31.65 -8.67 8.34
C THR A 84 32.74 -8.00 7.50
N GLN A 85 32.36 -7.07 6.63
CA GLN A 85 33.26 -6.33 5.75
C GLN A 85 32.91 -4.84 5.81
N PRO A 86 33.21 -4.14 6.92
CA PRO A 86 33.05 -2.70 6.97
C PRO A 86 33.99 -2.10 5.93
N THR A 87 33.43 -1.59 4.84
CA THR A 87 34.18 -0.80 3.88
C THR A 87 34.67 0.46 4.57
N SER A 88 35.98 0.71 4.50
CA SER A 88 36.60 1.94 4.98
C SER A 88 35.91 3.14 4.31
N GLY A 89 35.07 3.86 5.05
CA GLY A 89 34.25 4.97 4.53
C GLY A 89 32.74 4.73 4.47
N SER A 90 32.23 3.56 4.86
CA SER A 90 30.78 3.39 5.06
C SER A 90 30.33 4.14 6.30
N SER A 91 29.38 5.07 6.14
CA SER A 91 28.75 5.76 7.28
C SER A 91 28.18 4.72 8.24
N GLU A 92 28.60 4.77 9.51
CA GLU A 92 28.04 3.90 10.55
C GLU A 92 26.56 4.25 10.74
N PHE A 93 25.66 3.47 10.14
CA PHE A 93 24.24 3.65 10.45
C PHE A 93 24.00 3.30 11.91
N PRO A 94 23.31 4.17 12.68
CA PRO A 94 22.89 3.84 14.02
C PRO A 94 22.11 2.52 14.03
N LYS A 95 22.42 1.60 14.96
CA LYS A 95 21.74 0.30 15.06
C LYS A 95 20.21 0.43 15.07
N LYS A 96 19.69 1.48 15.72
CA LYS A 96 18.26 1.80 15.74
C LYS A 96 17.69 2.07 14.34
N ALA A 97 18.41 2.82 13.50
CA ALA A 97 17.98 3.13 12.13
C ALA A 97 17.96 1.86 11.26
N VAL A 98 18.97 1.00 11.38
CA VAL A 98 19.01 -0.29 10.66
C VAL A 98 17.85 -1.21 11.08
N ASN A 99 17.54 -1.27 12.38
CA ASN A 99 16.43 -2.08 12.88
C ASN A 99 15.07 -1.55 12.41
N GLN A 100 14.89 -0.23 12.38
CA GLN A 100 13.68 0.40 11.85
C GLN A 100 13.50 0.11 10.37
N LEU A 101 14.56 0.30 9.58
CA LEU A 101 14.57 -0.01 8.15
C LEU A 101 14.23 -1.48 7.91
N ARG A 102 14.86 -2.40 8.65
CA ARG A 102 14.54 -3.84 8.59
C ARG A 102 13.06 -4.09 8.84
N ALA A 103 12.50 -3.52 9.91
CA ALA A 103 11.10 -3.71 10.28
C ALA A 103 10.14 -3.18 9.20
N ASP A 104 10.48 -2.07 8.55
CA ASP A 104 9.66 -1.53 7.46
C ASP A 104 9.74 -2.38 6.20
N ILE A 105 10.94 -2.84 5.82
CA ILE A 105 11.17 -3.72 4.67
C ILE A 105 10.46 -5.08 4.86
N GLU A 106 10.61 -5.70 6.04
CA GLU A 106 9.85 -6.89 6.42
C GLU A 106 8.34 -6.61 6.41
N GLY A 107 7.93 -5.45 6.90
CA GLY A 107 6.54 -5.00 6.91
C GLY A 107 5.94 -4.80 5.51
N ILE A 108 6.71 -4.37 4.51
CA ILE A 108 6.24 -4.24 3.12
C ILE A 108 5.86 -5.61 2.58
N ARG A 109 6.75 -6.59 2.71
CA ARG A 109 6.49 -7.98 2.27
C ARG A 109 5.32 -8.56 3.03
N HIS A 110 5.30 -8.42 4.35
CA HIS A 110 4.23 -8.97 5.18
C HIS A 110 2.86 -8.38 4.80
N ALA A 111 2.78 -7.06 4.59
CA ALA A 111 1.54 -6.39 4.20
C ALA A 111 1.11 -6.76 2.76
N ALA A 112 2.06 -6.93 1.83
CA ALA A 112 1.78 -7.41 0.48
C ALA A 112 1.27 -8.86 0.49
N VAL A 113 1.99 -9.79 1.10
CA VAL A 113 1.68 -11.23 1.09
C VAL A 113 0.41 -11.53 1.88
N HIS A 114 0.29 -11.00 3.10
CA HIS A 114 -0.84 -11.29 3.99
C HIS A 114 -1.98 -10.28 3.88
N ARG A 115 -1.96 -9.41 2.85
CA ARG A 115 -3.09 -8.52 2.53
C ARG A 115 -3.50 -7.64 3.71
N GLN A 116 -2.54 -7.08 4.43
CA GLN A 116 -2.83 -6.24 5.60
C GLN A 116 -3.17 -4.81 5.21
N LEU A 117 -4.26 -4.29 5.78
CA LEU A 117 -4.61 -2.89 5.67
C LEU A 117 -3.53 -2.02 6.35
N GLN A 118 -3.09 -0.98 5.66
CA GLN A 118 -2.15 0.01 6.15
C GLN A 118 -2.85 1.37 6.14
N ASP A 119 -2.62 2.17 7.18
CA ASP A 119 -2.98 3.58 7.08
C ASP A 119 -2.03 4.32 6.12
N HIS A 120 -2.47 5.49 5.67
CA HIS A 120 -1.73 6.30 4.70
C HIS A 120 -0.36 6.73 5.23
N ARG A 121 -0.23 7.00 6.53
CA ARG A 121 1.05 7.42 7.12
C ARG A 121 2.06 6.27 7.08
N ARG A 122 1.62 5.08 7.45
CA ARG A 122 2.42 3.85 7.43
C ARG A 122 2.83 3.49 6.01
N LEU A 123 1.93 3.60 5.03
CA LEU A 123 2.26 3.37 3.61
C LEU A 123 3.34 4.35 3.11
N LEU A 124 3.21 5.65 3.42
CA LEU A 124 4.23 6.64 3.05
C LEU A 124 5.57 6.40 3.76
N HIS A 125 5.55 5.98 5.02
CA HIS A 125 6.76 5.61 5.75
C HIS A 125 7.46 4.41 5.10
N GLN A 126 6.70 3.38 4.72
CA GLN A 126 7.23 2.22 4.02
C GLN A 126 7.84 2.61 2.66
N LEU A 127 7.20 3.51 1.90
CA LEU A 127 7.75 4.03 0.64
C LEU A 127 9.06 4.80 0.87
N HIS A 128 9.14 5.60 1.94
CA HIS A 128 10.37 6.30 2.31
C HIS A 128 11.49 5.32 2.68
N SER A 129 11.23 4.36 3.56
CA SER A 129 12.20 3.31 3.94
C SER A 129 12.63 2.47 2.74
N ALA A 130 11.71 2.16 1.82
CA ALA A 130 12.01 1.48 0.56
C ALA A 130 12.97 2.28 -0.34
N ARG A 131 12.75 3.60 -0.45
CA ARG A 131 13.65 4.49 -1.19
C ARG A 131 15.05 4.49 -0.58
N GLU A 132 15.15 4.63 0.74
CA GLU A 132 16.44 4.59 1.45
C GLU A 132 17.15 3.25 1.22
N PHE A 133 16.43 2.13 1.32
CA PHE A 133 16.99 0.82 1.03
C PHE A 133 17.51 0.74 -0.42
N ALA A 134 16.74 1.20 -1.40
CA ALA A 134 17.16 1.21 -2.80
C ALA A 134 18.42 2.06 -3.05
N THR A 135 18.46 3.28 -2.54
CA THR A 135 19.58 4.20 -2.84
C THR A 135 20.83 3.88 -2.04
N VAL A 136 20.69 3.57 -0.75
CA VAL A 136 21.81 3.44 0.18
C VAL A 136 22.34 2.02 0.24
N TRP A 137 21.45 1.02 0.29
CA TRP A 137 21.84 -0.37 0.48
C TRP A 137 22.05 -1.11 -0.82
N LEU A 138 21.21 -0.83 -1.81
CA LEU A 138 21.30 -1.48 -3.12
C LEU A 138 22.17 -0.68 -4.10
N GLY A 139 22.39 0.62 -3.85
CA GLY A 139 23.10 1.49 -4.78
C GLY A 139 22.36 1.66 -6.11
N ASP A 140 21.02 1.58 -6.08
CA ASP A 140 20.14 1.74 -7.24
C ASP A 140 19.37 3.08 -7.16
N PRO A 141 19.98 4.19 -7.63
CA PRO A 141 19.35 5.50 -7.60
C PRO A 141 18.11 5.58 -8.50
N GLN A 142 18.04 4.77 -9.57
CA GLN A 142 16.89 4.73 -10.46
C GLN A 142 15.67 4.16 -9.70
N CYS A 143 15.83 3.04 -9.00
CA CYS A 143 14.78 2.50 -8.13
C CYS A 143 14.34 3.53 -7.08
N GLY A 144 15.30 4.23 -6.46
CA GLY A 144 15.00 5.30 -5.51
C GLY A 144 14.11 6.40 -6.09
N MET A 145 14.44 6.88 -7.29
CA MET A 145 13.65 7.91 -7.99
C MET A 145 12.24 7.42 -8.36
N GLU A 146 12.11 6.18 -8.86
CA GLU A 146 10.82 5.57 -9.20
C GLU A 146 9.90 5.48 -7.96
N ILE A 147 10.46 5.06 -6.82
CA ILE A 147 9.74 5.00 -5.54
C ILE A 147 9.33 6.40 -5.07
N GLU A 148 10.20 7.39 -5.17
CA GLU A 148 9.90 8.78 -4.79
C GLU A 148 8.75 9.38 -5.64
N GLN A 149 8.78 9.14 -6.95
CA GLN A 149 7.69 9.55 -7.84
C GLN A 149 6.37 8.87 -7.48
N CYS A 150 6.41 7.57 -7.18
CA CYS A 150 5.25 6.83 -6.68
C CYS A 150 4.71 7.46 -5.39
N GLN A 151 5.58 7.74 -4.42
CA GLN A 151 5.21 8.34 -3.14
C GLN A 151 4.51 9.68 -3.31
N MET A 152 5.06 10.58 -4.13
CA MET A 152 4.45 11.88 -4.41
C MET A 152 3.06 11.75 -5.05
N ARG A 153 2.93 10.89 -6.07
CA ARG A 153 1.67 10.67 -6.79
C ARG A 153 0.60 10.03 -5.89
N ILE A 154 0.98 9.04 -5.09
CA ILE A 154 0.09 8.39 -4.11
C ILE A 154 -0.37 9.38 -3.03
N ASN A 155 0.51 10.25 -2.53
CA ASN A 155 0.12 11.26 -1.55
C ASN A 155 -0.90 12.28 -2.11
N ARG A 156 -0.70 12.70 -3.37
CA ARG A 156 -1.66 13.57 -4.08
C ARG A 156 -3.00 12.85 -4.29
N LEU A 157 -2.98 11.60 -4.74
CA LEU A 157 -4.17 10.78 -4.92
C LEU A 157 -4.96 10.62 -3.62
N PHE A 158 -4.28 10.26 -2.52
CA PHE A 158 -4.93 10.10 -1.21
C PHE A 158 -5.60 11.40 -0.76
N SER A 159 -4.91 12.53 -0.91
CA SER A 159 -5.46 13.84 -0.54
C SER A 159 -6.73 14.16 -1.34
N GLY A 160 -6.71 13.95 -2.66
CA GLY A 160 -7.86 14.15 -3.53
C GLY A 160 -9.02 13.19 -3.27
N TRP A 161 -8.73 11.90 -3.08
CA TRP A 161 -9.73 10.89 -2.72
C TRP A 161 -10.38 11.19 -1.35
N LYS A 162 -9.58 11.56 -0.35
CA LYS A 162 -10.04 11.90 1.00
C LYS A 162 -10.94 13.13 0.99
N ALA A 163 -10.57 14.18 0.26
CA ALA A 163 -11.39 15.39 0.11
C ALA A 163 -12.73 15.08 -0.56
N ARG A 164 -12.72 14.33 -1.68
CA ARG A 164 -13.94 13.88 -2.38
C ARG A 164 -14.86 13.07 -1.47
N THR A 165 -14.29 12.11 -0.74
CA THR A 165 -15.07 11.24 0.16
C THR A 165 -15.68 12.03 1.32
N ARG A 166 -14.93 12.96 1.93
CA ARG A 166 -15.46 13.86 2.97
C ARG A 166 -16.60 14.72 2.45
N ARG A 167 -16.49 15.26 1.23
CA ARG A 167 -17.55 16.06 0.61
C ARG A 167 -18.83 15.25 0.41
N LEU A 168 -18.72 14.00 -0.06
CA LEU A 168 -19.88 13.11 -0.21
C LEU A 168 -20.54 12.82 1.14
N GLN A 169 -19.76 12.51 2.17
CA GLN A 169 -20.26 12.28 3.52
C GLN A 169 -20.91 13.53 4.13
N GLY A 170 -20.32 14.71 3.91
CA GLY A 170 -20.87 15.99 4.37
C GLY A 170 -22.18 16.34 3.68
N ASN A 171 -22.29 16.13 2.37
CA ASN A 171 -23.52 16.33 1.62
C ASN A 171 -24.65 15.41 2.10
N LEU A 172 -24.33 14.14 2.39
CA LEU A 172 -25.29 13.21 2.97
C LEU A 172 -25.75 13.68 4.36
N ALA A 173 -24.81 14.07 5.24
CA ALA A 173 -25.13 14.56 6.58
C ALA A 173 -26.02 15.80 6.55
N ALA A 174 -25.74 16.76 5.66
CA ALA A 174 -26.59 17.94 5.46
C ALA A 174 -28.00 17.58 5.02
N ARG A 175 -28.15 16.67 4.03
CA ARG A 175 -29.46 16.22 3.56
C ARG A 175 -30.24 15.44 4.62
N MET A 176 -29.57 14.61 5.42
CA MET A 176 -30.20 13.92 6.55
C MET A 176 -30.55 14.86 7.72
N GLY A 177 -29.81 15.94 7.91
CA GLY A 177 -30.11 16.95 8.94
C GLY A 177 -31.35 17.80 8.62
N CYS A 178 -31.63 18.04 7.34
CA CYS A 178 -32.77 18.83 6.88
C CYS A 178 -34.10 18.06 6.85
N ASN A 179 -34.09 16.73 6.72
CA ASN A 179 -35.33 15.95 6.67
C ASN A 179 -35.65 15.30 8.04
N ARG A 180 -36.60 15.89 8.79
CA ARG A 180 -37.07 15.36 10.10
C ARG A 180 -38.49 14.77 10.06
N MET A 181 -39.06 14.51 8.88
CA MET A 181 -40.46 14.05 8.75
C MET A 181 -40.61 12.52 8.71
N PRO A 182 -41.77 11.93 9.10
CA PRO A 182 -41.94 10.48 9.22
C PRO A 182 -41.99 9.70 7.89
N GLU A 183 -42.47 10.31 6.79
CA GLU A 183 -42.51 9.71 5.43
C GLU A 183 -41.10 9.57 4.80
N ASP A 184 -40.09 10.09 5.48
CA ASP A 184 -38.72 10.22 5.04
C ASP A 184 -37.91 8.91 5.12
N ARG A 185 -38.40 7.83 5.75
CA ARG A 185 -37.62 6.58 5.86
C ARG A 185 -37.23 6.00 4.50
N ARG A 186 -38.16 5.96 3.53
CA ARG A 186 -37.86 5.47 2.17
C ARG A 186 -36.90 6.40 1.44
N HIS A 187 -37.06 7.72 1.63
CA HIS A 187 -36.16 8.72 1.06
C HIS A 187 -34.75 8.63 1.65
N GLN A 188 -34.62 8.49 2.98
CA GLN A 188 -33.37 8.27 3.69
C GLN A 188 -32.66 7.01 3.19
N LEU A 189 -33.37 5.89 3.01
CA LEU A 189 -32.80 4.67 2.44
C LEU A 189 -32.27 4.89 1.03
N LEU A 190 -33.01 5.61 0.17
CA LEU A 190 -32.56 5.96 -1.18
C LEU A 190 -31.32 6.86 -1.15
N LEU A 191 -31.26 7.84 -0.24
CA LEU A 191 -30.10 8.71 -0.07
C LEU A 191 -28.85 7.96 0.41
N LEU A 192 -29.02 7.06 1.37
CA LEU A 192 -27.95 6.19 1.86
C LEU A 192 -27.44 5.30 0.74
N GLU A 193 -28.33 4.66 -0.01
CA GLU A 193 -27.97 3.80 -1.14
C GLU A 193 -27.29 4.57 -2.28
N ALA A 194 -27.80 5.74 -2.64
CA ALA A 194 -27.16 6.61 -3.64
C ALA A 194 -25.76 7.04 -3.20
N THR A 195 -25.60 7.39 -1.92
CA THR A 195 -24.29 7.76 -1.35
C THR A 195 -23.33 6.58 -1.33
N ARG A 196 -23.81 5.38 -0.98
CA ARG A 196 -23.03 4.14 -1.03
C ARG A 196 -22.49 3.89 -2.44
N ARG A 197 -23.34 3.97 -3.47
CA ARG A 197 -22.93 3.80 -4.88
C ARG A 197 -21.92 4.84 -5.34
N LEU A 198 -22.09 6.10 -4.93
CA LEU A 198 -21.13 7.17 -5.24
C LEU A 198 -19.77 6.93 -4.56
N LEU A 199 -19.77 6.41 -3.33
CA LEU A 199 -18.55 6.04 -2.61
C LEU A 199 -17.85 4.85 -3.29
N GLU A 200 -18.60 3.83 -3.68
CA GLU A 200 -18.09 2.68 -4.43
C GLU A 200 -17.45 3.12 -5.75
N ARG A 201 -18.10 4.01 -6.51
CA ARG A 201 -17.55 4.60 -7.72
C ARG A 201 -16.27 5.39 -7.43
N THR A 202 -16.27 6.21 -6.38
CA THR A 202 -15.08 6.98 -5.96
C THR A 202 -13.90 6.07 -5.59
N ASN A 203 -14.18 4.94 -4.95
CA ASN A 203 -13.17 3.93 -4.61
C ASN A 203 -12.67 3.21 -5.87
N HIS A 204 -13.56 2.86 -6.80
CA HIS A 204 -13.19 2.25 -8.07
C HIS A 204 -12.28 3.16 -8.90
N ASP A 205 -12.65 4.44 -9.04
CA ASP A 205 -11.83 5.46 -9.73
C ASP A 205 -10.47 5.62 -9.06
N CYS A 206 -10.42 5.56 -7.71
CA CYS A 206 -9.17 5.62 -6.96
C CYS A 206 -8.27 4.41 -7.24
N VAL A 207 -8.84 3.21 -7.34
CA VAL A 207 -8.10 1.99 -7.70
C VAL A 207 -7.52 2.10 -9.11
N GLY A 208 -8.32 2.56 -10.08
CA GLY A 208 -7.84 2.77 -11.46
C GLY A 208 -6.72 3.82 -11.55
N GLN A 209 -6.82 4.91 -10.77
CA GLN A 209 -5.74 5.92 -10.70
C GLN A 209 -4.45 5.35 -10.11
N VAL A 210 -4.53 4.41 -9.16
CA VAL A 210 -3.32 3.73 -8.66
C VAL A 210 -2.63 2.94 -9.76
N ASP A 211 -3.36 2.20 -10.60
CA ASP A 211 -2.73 1.45 -11.69
C ASP A 211 -1.95 2.36 -12.64
N TYR A 212 -2.56 3.47 -13.03
CA TYR A 212 -1.91 4.48 -13.85
C TYR A 212 -0.65 5.04 -13.18
N ILE A 213 -0.73 5.37 -11.88
CA ILE A 213 0.42 5.85 -11.11
C ILE A 213 1.54 4.81 -11.09
N LEU A 214 1.22 3.53 -10.86
CA LEU A 214 2.21 2.46 -10.79
C LEU A 214 2.90 2.23 -12.14
N GLN A 215 2.14 2.26 -13.24
CA GLN A 215 2.71 2.18 -14.59
C GLN A 215 3.62 3.37 -14.91
N ALA A 216 3.18 4.58 -14.57
CA ALA A 216 3.94 5.79 -14.82
C ALA A 216 5.16 5.96 -13.90
N SER A 217 5.14 5.37 -12.71
CA SER A 217 6.23 5.48 -11.72
C SER A 217 7.27 4.37 -11.85
N PHE A 218 6.88 3.18 -12.33
CA PHE A 218 7.78 2.02 -12.44
C PHE A 218 7.88 1.51 -13.89
N PRO A 219 8.28 2.35 -14.86
CA PRO A 219 8.35 1.93 -16.26
C PRO A 219 9.28 0.72 -16.48
N SER A 220 10.32 0.57 -15.65
CA SER A 220 11.29 -0.53 -15.65
C SER A 220 10.67 -1.92 -15.40
N LEU A 221 9.51 -1.98 -14.73
CA LEU A 221 8.76 -3.23 -14.53
C LEU A 221 7.96 -3.64 -15.77
N TYR A 222 7.54 -2.67 -16.59
CA TYR A 222 6.64 -2.93 -17.73
C TYR A 222 7.38 -2.98 -19.08
N THR A 223 8.60 -2.44 -19.16
CA THR A 223 9.37 -2.38 -20.43
C THR A 223 10.00 -3.70 -20.85
N LYS A 224 10.26 -4.66 -19.93
CA LYS A 224 10.89 -5.94 -20.27
C LYS A 224 9.99 -6.96 -20.99
N MET A 225 8.68 -6.73 -21.13
CA MET A 225 7.81 -7.63 -21.92
C MET A 225 7.92 -7.44 -23.44
N ARG A 226 8.64 -6.44 -23.94
CA ARG A 226 8.75 -6.16 -25.40
C ARG A 226 10.08 -6.57 -26.04
N ALA A 227 11.08 -6.96 -25.27
CA ALA A 227 12.44 -7.22 -25.76
C ALA A 227 12.76 -8.72 -25.96
N GLY A 228 11.77 -9.61 -25.90
CA GLY A 228 11.96 -11.07 -25.98
C GLY A 228 11.63 -11.73 -27.34
N HIS A 229 11.42 -10.97 -28.41
CA HIS A 229 10.98 -11.52 -29.72
C HIS A 229 11.79 -11.02 -30.93
N ALA A 230 13.06 -10.68 -30.74
CA ALA A 230 13.92 -10.33 -31.86
C ALA A 230 15.35 -10.82 -31.63
N GLN A 231 15.56 -12.14 -31.62
CA GLN A 231 16.81 -12.78 -32.03
C GLN A 231 16.69 -14.31 -31.96
N HIS A 232 16.15 -14.89 -33.02
CA HIS A 232 16.61 -16.16 -33.56
C HIS A 232 16.16 -16.22 -35.02
N ASP A 233 17.02 -15.73 -35.89
CA ASP A 233 17.16 -16.21 -37.27
C ASP A 233 18.59 -15.88 -37.69
N LYS A 234 19.41 -16.93 -37.67
CA LYS A 234 20.65 -17.07 -38.43
C LYS A 234 20.56 -18.43 -39.12
#